data_AF-A0A0U5C3P0-F1
#
_entry.id   AF-A0A0U5C3P0-F1
#
_cell.length_a   1.000
_cell.length_b   1.000
_cell.length_c   1.000
_cell.angle_alpha   90.00
_cell.angle_beta   90.00
_cell.angle_gamma   90.00
#
_symmetry.space_group_name_H-M   'P 1'
#
loop_
_entity.id
_entity.type
_entity.pdbx_description
1 polymer ?
#
loop_
_entity_poly.entity_id
_entity_poly.type
_entity_poly.pdbx_seq_one_letter_code
_entity_poly.pdbx_strand_id
1 'polypeptide(L)'
;MSSQPAASYIESHAQLSAWNDDLEFLGFILAELADPRGLEANGFPWHQAADLPALVDTLRASCVAETGTLQRALGPQTSKKLRKWLQKAKEIRNDMAHHQTVDKGKLSALQGVRDELCKLLEAAIRTVARYREVREIAWCPYSSGSALSEFNTRGGNYGTETILLACGTEPLLSQRHRMLANLDSTPQSARKTHRRKDSTDKTQQKKAIESLIEAQRRKLNRKQQIKAKEEEIKAQKLHVLDQEYERMRQLRLAQLDRLLSLLEHEEKIWKIRRSALLQDTRVSFSMDDTAVLAILALTSPLWLLCLLIRTLYGTCKALAGATRGPH
;
A
#
# COMPACT_ATOMS: atom_id res chain seq x y z
N MET A 1 -48.64 -12.86 4.09
CA MET A 1 -47.73 -14.01 3.88
C MET A 1 -46.41 -13.59 3.21
N SER A 2 -45.75 -12.51 3.67
CA SER A 2 -44.52 -11.96 3.04
C SER A 2 -43.27 -12.01 3.93
N SER A 3 -43.33 -12.66 5.11
CA SER A 3 -42.28 -12.61 6.13
C SER A 3 -41.19 -13.69 6.01
N GLN A 4 -41.46 -14.81 5.34
CA GLN A 4 -40.49 -15.91 5.22
C GLN A 4 -39.18 -15.55 4.49
N PRO A 5 -39.19 -14.86 3.32
CA PRO A 5 -37.94 -14.54 2.62
C PRO A 5 -37.08 -13.50 3.37
N ALA A 6 -37.72 -12.58 4.09
CA ALA A 6 -37.03 -11.57 4.90
C ALA A 6 -36.36 -12.21 6.13
N ALA A 7 -37.03 -13.14 6.82
CA ALA A 7 -36.47 -13.85 7.95
C ALA A 7 -35.28 -14.72 7.56
N SER A 8 -35.38 -15.48 6.46
CA SER A 8 -34.26 -16.30 5.97
C SER A 8 -33.07 -15.46 5.52
N TYR A 9 -33.33 -14.29 4.91
CA TYR A 9 -32.27 -13.34 4.56
C TYR A 9 -31.56 -12.83 5.81
N ILE A 10 -32.30 -12.34 6.82
CA ILE A 10 -31.71 -11.81 8.07
C ILE A 10 -30.87 -12.89 8.77
N GLU A 11 -31.36 -14.12 8.86
CA GLU A 11 -30.63 -15.23 9.49
C GLU A 11 -29.34 -15.55 8.74
N SER A 12 -29.41 -15.71 7.41
CA SER A 12 -28.22 -16.00 6.59
C SER A 12 -27.18 -14.87 6.65
N HIS A 13 -27.63 -13.61 6.63
CA HIS A 13 -26.74 -12.45 6.72
C HIS A 13 -26.09 -12.33 8.09
N ALA A 14 -26.85 -12.56 9.17
CA ALA A 14 -26.31 -12.60 10.53
C ALA A 14 -25.24 -13.69 10.70
N GLN A 15 -25.45 -14.88 10.11
CA GLN A 15 -24.45 -15.95 10.11
C GLN A 15 -23.18 -15.55 9.34
N LEU A 16 -23.32 -15.00 8.13
CA LEU A 16 -22.17 -14.55 7.34
C LEU A 16 -21.39 -13.44 8.06
N SER A 17 -22.09 -12.51 8.72
CA SER A 17 -21.47 -11.47 9.54
C SER A 17 -20.68 -12.08 10.70
N ALA A 18 -21.28 -13.00 11.45
CA ALA A 18 -20.60 -13.67 12.56
C ALA A 18 -19.36 -14.46 12.09
N TRP A 19 -19.46 -15.14 10.93
CA TRP A 19 -18.33 -15.86 10.34
C TRP A 19 -17.22 -14.92 9.88
N ASN A 20 -17.58 -13.77 9.30
CA ASN A 20 -16.60 -12.76 8.93
C ASN A 20 -15.84 -12.26 10.17
N ASP A 21 -16.54 -11.92 11.25
CA ASP A 21 -15.93 -11.43 12.48
C ASP A 21 -14.99 -12.46 13.13
N ASP A 22 -15.36 -13.75 13.11
CA ASP A 22 -14.51 -14.85 13.59
C ASP A 22 -13.22 -14.97 12.77
N LEU A 23 -13.33 -14.87 11.44
CA LEU A 23 -12.20 -14.96 10.52
C LEU A 23 -11.30 -13.73 10.62
N GLU A 24 -11.86 -12.54 10.79
CA GLU A 24 -11.11 -11.31 11.04
C GLU A 24 -10.36 -11.38 12.36
N PHE A 25 -10.99 -11.86 13.43
CA PHE A 25 -10.33 -12.05 14.72
C PHE A 25 -9.12 -12.99 14.63
N LEU A 26 -9.29 -14.17 14.03
CA LEU A 26 -8.18 -15.12 13.86
C LEU A 26 -7.13 -14.58 12.89
N GLY A 27 -7.56 -13.94 11.80
CA GLY A 27 -6.69 -13.31 10.82
C GLY A 27 -5.82 -12.23 11.43
N PHE A 28 -6.39 -11.37 12.28
CA PHE A 28 -5.70 -10.35 13.05
C PHE A 28 -4.61 -10.97 13.93
N ILE A 29 -4.95 -11.96 14.76
CA ILE A 29 -3.96 -12.61 15.65
C ILE A 29 -2.80 -13.18 14.84
N LEU A 30 -3.10 -13.87 13.73
CA LEU A 30 -2.04 -14.45 12.90
C LEU A 30 -1.19 -13.38 12.23
N ALA A 31 -1.79 -12.29 11.76
CA ALA A 31 -1.09 -11.19 11.10
C ALA A 31 -0.17 -10.47 12.11
N GLU A 32 -0.64 -10.21 13.32
CA GLU A 32 0.13 -9.64 14.41
C GLU A 32 1.37 -10.50 14.74
N LEU A 33 1.19 -11.83 14.75
CA LEU A 33 2.29 -12.76 15.00
C LEU A 33 3.24 -12.90 13.81
N ALA A 34 2.74 -12.83 12.58
CA ALA A 34 3.53 -13.07 11.38
C ALA A 34 4.33 -11.84 10.95
N ASP A 35 3.67 -10.68 10.93
CA ASP A 35 4.20 -9.42 10.43
C ASP A 35 3.56 -8.23 11.17
N PRO A 36 4.03 -7.93 12.40
CA PRO A 36 3.50 -6.84 13.21
C PRO A 36 3.57 -5.47 12.54
N ARG A 37 4.52 -5.26 11.60
CA ARG A 37 4.69 -3.98 10.89
C ARG A 37 3.96 -3.95 9.56
N GLY A 38 3.56 -5.11 9.02
CA GLY A 38 2.88 -5.22 7.74
C GLY A 38 1.51 -4.54 7.73
N LEU A 39 0.77 -4.63 8.83
CA LEU A 39 -0.52 -3.96 8.96
C LEU A 39 -0.38 -2.43 9.04
N GLU A 40 0.59 -1.91 9.79
CA GLU A 40 0.90 -0.47 9.81
C GLU A 40 1.31 0.03 8.41
N ALA A 41 2.18 -0.72 7.72
CA ALA A 41 2.64 -0.39 6.37
C ALA A 41 1.49 -0.37 5.35
N ASN A 42 0.46 -1.18 5.57
CA ASN A 42 -0.76 -1.21 4.77
C ASN A 42 -1.81 -0.16 5.20
N GLY A 43 -1.44 0.77 6.09
CA GLY A 43 -2.29 1.90 6.49
C GLY A 43 -3.23 1.63 7.65
N PHE A 44 -3.04 0.52 8.37
CA PHE A 44 -3.81 0.18 9.57
C PHE A 44 -2.99 0.46 10.83
N PRO A 45 -2.99 1.69 11.39
CA PRO A 45 -2.32 1.97 12.66
C PRO A 45 -2.99 1.27 13.85
N TRP A 46 -4.24 0.85 13.67
CA TRP A 46 -4.98 0.00 14.59
C TRP A 46 -5.20 -1.35 13.90
N HIS A 47 -4.37 -2.34 14.20
CA HIS A 47 -4.35 -3.62 13.50
C HIS A 47 -5.69 -4.37 13.52
N GLN A 48 -6.47 -4.20 14.59
CA GLN A 48 -7.82 -4.80 14.71
C GLN A 48 -8.87 -4.15 13.81
N ALA A 49 -8.57 -2.98 13.22
CA ALA A 49 -9.43 -2.35 12.23
C ALA A 49 -9.17 -2.88 10.80
N ALA A 50 -8.19 -3.78 10.63
CA ALA A 50 -7.94 -4.43 9.35
C ALA A 50 -9.10 -5.37 9.01
N ASP A 51 -9.67 -5.18 7.82
CA ASP A 51 -10.75 -6.01 7.33
C ASP A 51 -10.22 -7.35 6.76
N LEU A 52 -11.12 -8.31 6.58
CA LEU A 52 -10.73 -9.64 6.09
C LEU A 52 -9.90 -9.60 4.79
N PRO A 53 -10.22 -8.77 3.77
CA PRO A 53 -9.39 -8.63 2.57
C PRO A 53 -7.95 -8.20 2.87
N ALA A 54 -7.73 -7.17 3.68
CA ALA A 54 -6.39 -6.69 4.03
C ALA A 54 -5.60 -7.75 4.81
N LEU A 55 -6.27 -8.44 5.74
CA LEU A 55 -5.67 -9.56 6.50
C LEU A 55 -5.25 -10.69 5.57
N VAL A 56 -6.13 -11.08 4.62
CA VAL A 56 -5.82 -12.12 3.63
C VAL A 56 -4.60 -11.73 2.80
N ASP A 57 -4.52 -10.51 2.31
CA ASP A 57 -3.41 -10.08 1.46
C ASP A 57 -2.08 -10.04 2.23
N THR A 58 -2.09 -9.54 3.47
CA THR A 58 -0.93 -9.52 4.38
C THR A 58 -0.44 -10.95 4.68
N LEU A 59 -1.34 -11.84 5.09
CA LEU A 59 -1.01 -13.23 5.42
C LEU A 59 -0.51 -14.01 4.20
N ARG A 60 -1.11 -13.77 3.02
CA ARG A 60 -0.66 -14.40 1.78
C ARG A 60 0.75 -13.96 1.40
N ALA A 61 1.06 -12.68 1.52
CA ALA A 61 2.41 -12.16 1.27
C ALA A 61 3.44 -12.84 2.20
N SER A 62 3.14 -12.94 3.50
CA SER A 62 4.02 -13.64 4.46
C SER A 62 4.14 -15.15 4.20
N CYS A 63 3.21 -15.78 3.48
CA CYS A 63 3.30 -17.18 3.07
C CYS A 63 4.14 -17.42 1.80
N VAL A 64 4.56 -16.36 1.08
CA VAL A 64 5.33 -16.42 -0.18
C VAL A 64 6.76 -15.93 0.00
N ALA A 65 6.95 -14.94 0.86
CA ALA A 65 8.28 -14.39 1.13
C ALA A 65 9.17 -15.46 1.78
N GLU A 66 10.36 -15.69 1.21
CA GLU A 66 11.33 -16.66 1.75
C GLU A 66 11.78 -16.29 3.17
N THR A 67 11.84 -15.00 3.46
CA THR A 67 12.11 -14.44 4.79
C THR A 67 10.86 -14.30 5.66
N GLY A 68 9.67 -14.59 5.11
CA GLY A 68 8.38 -14.49 5.78
C GLY A 68 8.27 -15.44 6.97
N THR A 69 7.71 -14.95 8.07
CA THR A 69 7.57 -15.72 9.32
C THR A 69 6.68 -16.94 9.12
N LEU A 70 5.54 -16.80 8.41
CA LEU A 70 4.62 -17.91 8.14
C LEU A 70 5.28 -19.03 7.33
N GLN A 71 6.01 -18.66 6.26
CA GLN A 71 6.67 -19.64 5.42
C GLN A 71 7.72 -20.45 6.19
N ARG A 72 8.49 -19.79 7.06
CA ARG A 72 9.49 -20.44 7.92
C ARG A 72 8.87 -21.31 9.01
N ALA A 73 7.80 -20.85 9.66
CA ALA A 73 7.18 -21.56 10.77
C ALA A 73 6.30 -22.76 10.34
N LEU A 74 5.53 -22.61 9.26
CA LEU A 74 4.55 -23.62 8.82
C LEU A 74 5.10 -24.61 7.80
N GLY A 75 6.21 -24.25 7.13
CA GLY A 75 6.75 -24.99 6.01
C GLY A 75 5.95 -24.79 4.70
N PRO A 76 6.48 -25.27 3.56
CA PRO A 76 5.95 -24.95 2.23
C PRO A 76 4.57 -25.54 1.96
N GLN A 77 4.32 -26.79 2.40
CA GLN A 77 3.03 -27.46 2.14
C GLN A 77 1.88 -26.80 2.91
N THR A 78 2.07 -26.56 4.20
CA THR A 78 1.07 -25.91 5.07
C THR A 78 0.83 -24.47 4.64
N SER A 79 1.88 -23.72 4.32
CA SER A 79 1.75 -22.35 3.80
C SER A 79 0.97 -22.31 2.48
N LYS A 80 1.19 -23.27 1.58
CA LYS A 80 0.42 -23.42 0.34
C LYS A 80 -1.05 -23.74 0.62
N LYS A 81 -1.32 -24.65 1.57
CA LYS A 81 -2.70 -24.99 1.99
C LYS A 81 -3.41 -23.77 2.56
N LEU A 82 -2.78 -23.06 3.51
CA LEU A 82 -3.33 -21.86 4.14
C LEU A 82 -3.66 -20.78 3.09
N ARG A 83 -2.74 -20.51 2.16
CA ARG A 83 -2.94 -19.53 1.09
C ARG A 83 -4.17 -19.82 0.22
N LYS A 84 -4.38 -21.10 -0.11
CA LYS A 84 -5.55 -21.55 -0.89
C LYS A 84 -6.86 -21.27 -0.13
N TRP A 85 -6.90 -21.54 1.17
CA TRP A 85 -8.11 -21.34 1.98
C TRP A 85 -8.37 -19.87 2.32
N LEU A 86 -7.32 -19.08 2.56
CA LEU A 86 -7.44 -17.62 2.73
C LEU A 86 -8.10 -16.95 1.51
N GLN A 87 -7.82 -17.42 0.30
CA GLN A 87 -8.49 -16.91 -0.90
C GLN A 87 -10.01 -17.17 -0.86
N LYS A 88 -10.43 -18.33 -0.37
CA LYS A 88 -11.86 -18.67 -0.24
C LYS A 88 -12.56 -17.83 0.84
N ALA A 89 -11.83 -17.34 1.84
CA ALA A 89 -12.38 -16.44 2.84
C ALA A 89 -12.95 -15.15 2.23
N LYS A 90 -12.37 -14.69 1.11
CA LYS A 90 -12.87 -13.52 0.38
C LYS A 90 -14.29 -13.76 -0.18
N GLU A 91 -14.68 -15.00 -0.46
CA GLU A 91 -16.04 -15.34 -0.91
C GLU A 91 -17.07 -15.05 0.19
N ILE A 92 -16.78 -15.42 1.45
CA ILE A 92 -17.62 -15.13 2.62
C ILE A 92 -17.76 -13.61 2.80
N ARG A 93 -16.64 -12.87 2.78
CA ARG A 93 -16.66 -11.40 2.90
C ARG A 93 -17.47 -10.75 1.78
N ASN A 94 -17.32 -11.23 0.54
CA ASN A 94 -17.99 -10.69 -0.63
C ASN A 94 -19.51 -10.90 -0.55
N ASP A 95 -19.96 -12.10 -0.20
CA ASP A 95 -21.37 -12.41 -0.03
C ASP A 95 -21.99 -11.58 1.10
N MET A 96 -21.27 -11.39 2.21
CA MET A 96 -21.68 -10.53 3.32
C MET A 96 -21.74 -9.04 2.92
N ALA A 97 -20.72 -8.53 2.19
CA ALA A 97 -20.59 -7.13 1.79
C ALA A 97 -21.70 -6.68 0.86
N HIS A 98 -22.02 -7.55 -0.11
CA HIS A 98 -22.96 -7.25 -1.18
C HIS A 98 -24.39 -7.63 -0.82
N HIS A 99 -24.64 -8.05 0.43
CA HIS A 99 -25.97 -8.45 0.90
C HIS A 99 -26.63 -9.47 -0.03
N GLN A 100 -25.84 -10.41 -0.56
CA GLN A 100 -26.35 -11.40 -1.50
C GLN A 100 -27.29 -12.36 -0.76
N THR A 101 -28.44 -12.65 -1.35
CA THR A 101 -29.31 -13.72 -0.87
C THR A 101 -28.64 -15.06 -1.15
N VAL A 102 -28.12 -15.69 -0.10
CA VAL A 102 -27.45 -16.98 -0.19
C VAL A 102 -28.48 -18.10 0.01
N ASP A 103 -28.46 -19.08 -0.87
CA ASP A 103 -29.31 -20.27 -0.72
C ASP A 103 -28.73 -21.23 0.33
N LYS A 104 -29.54 -22.20 0.80
CA LYS A 104 -29.09 -23.14 1.84
C LYS A 104 -27.88 -23.98 1.41
N GLY A 105 -27.78 -24.32 0.13
CA GLY A 105 -26.68 -25.11 -0.42
C GLY A 105 -25.35 -24.36 -0.36
N LYS A 106 -25.33 -23.12 -0.86
CA LYS A 106 -24.15 -22.25 -0.80
C LYS A 106 -23.79 -21.90 0.65
N LEU A 107 -24.78 -21.66 1.52
CA LEU A 107 -24.53 -21.39 2.94
C LEU A 107 -23.81 -22.56 3.63
N SER A 108 -24.23 -23.81 3.37
CA SER A 108 -23.55 -25.01 3.87
C SER A 108 -22.12 -25.16 3.31
N ALA A 109 -21.92 -24.86 2.03
CA ALA A 109 -20.58 -24.87 1.43
C ALA A 109 -19.66 -23.81 2.07
N LEU A 110 -20.16 -22.60 2.31
CA LEU A 110 -19.44 -21.52 2.99
C LEU A 110 -19.15 -21.86 4.46
N GLN A 111 -20.06 -22.54 5.15
CA GLN A 111 -19.81 -23.05 6.49
C GLN A 111 -18.63 -24.03 6.50
N GLY A 112 -18.57 -24.96 5.52
CA GLY A 112 -17.43 -25.85 5.36
C GLY A 112 -16.11 -25.12 5.11
N VAL A 113 -16.15 -24.01 4.35
CA VAL A 113 -14.99 -23.12 4.16
C VAL A 113 -14.57 -22.46 5.47
N ARG A 114 -15.53 -21.90 6.20
CA ARG A 114 -15.30 -21.26 7.49
C ARG A 114 -14.66 -22.23 8.47
N ASP A 115 -15.23 -23.42 8.64
CA ASP A 115 -14.76 -24.38 9.65
C ASP A 115 -13.35 -24.90 9.37
N GLU A 116 -13.03 -25.21 8.11
CA GLU A 116 -11.67 -25.64 7.73
C GLU A 116 -10.67 -24.48 7.87
N LEU A 117 -11.07 -23.26 7.49
CA LEU A 117 -10.20 -22.09 7.62
C LEU A 117 -9.95 -21.73 9.09
N CYS A 118 -10.96 -21.78 9.97
CA CYS A 118 -10.80 -21.56 11.41
C CYS A 118 -9.81 -22.56 12.00
N LYS A 119 -9.92 -23.85 11.67
CA LYS A 119 -8.97 -24.89 12.10
C LYS A 119 -7.55 -24.61 11.63
N LEU A 120 -7.39 -24.23 10.36
CA LEU A 120 -6.07 -23.92 9.78
C LEU A 120 -5.45 -22.67 10.39
N LEU A 121 -6.24 -21.61 10.59
CA LEU A 121 -5.79 -20.38 11.24
C LEU A 121 -5.40 -20.65 12.68
N GLU A 122 -6.19 -21.37 13.45
CA GLU A 122 -5.86 -21.70 14.83
C GLU A 122 -4.57 -22.54 14.94
N ALA A 123 -4.44 -23.58 14.10
CA ALA A 123 -3.22 -24.37 14.05
C ALA A 123 -2.00 -23.53 13.64
N ALA A 124 -2.16 -22.62 12.66
CA ALA A 124 -1.11 -21.73 12.22
C ALA A 124 -0.70 -20.75 13.32
N ILE A 125 -1.67 -20.13 14.01
CA ILE A 125 -1.45 -19.21 15.13
C ILE A 125 -0.63 -19.91 16.22
N ARG A 126 -1.06 -21.10 16.67
CA ARG A 126 -0.33 -21.83 17.71
C ARG A 126 1.08 -22.21 17.27
N THR A 127 1.25 -22.60 16.01
CA THR A 127 2.58 -22.96 15.46
C THR A 127 3.50 -21.75 15.40
N VAL A 128 3.02 -20.61 14.91
CA VAL A 128 3.79 -19.37 14.77
C VAL A 128 4.08 -18.77 16.15
N ALA A 129 3.11 -18.78 17.06
CA ALA A 129 3.27 -18.34 18.44
C ALA A 129 4.37 -19.14 19.14
N ARG A 130 4.37 -20.48 18.99
CA ARG A 130 5.45 -21.33 19.49
C ARG A 130 6.80 -21.01 18.85
N TYR A 131 6.84 -20.83 17.53
CA TYR A 131 8.05 -20.49 16.79
C TYR A 131 8.66 -19.14 17.24
N ARG A 132 7.82 -18.17 17.64
CA ARG A 132 8.26 -16.86 18.15
C ARG A 132 8.31 -16.77 19.67
N GLU A 133 8.05 -17.87 20.38
CA GLU A 133 7.97 -17.95 21.84
C GLU A 133 6.96 -16.98 22.47
N VAL A 134 5.91 -16.60 21.73
CA VAL A 134 4.82 -15.75 22.22
C VAL A 134 3.75 -16.62 22.87
N ARG A 135 3.40 -16.32 24.12
CA ARG A 135 2.41 -17.10 24.90
C ARG A 135 1.03 -16.45 24.95
N GLU A 136 0.98 -15.14 24.78
CA GLU A 136 -0.23 -14.35 24.92
C GLU A 136 -0.21 -13.15 23.97
N ILE A 137 -1.40 -12.67 23.64
CA ILE A 137 -1.57 -11.50 22.77
C ILE A 137 -2.70 -10.63 23.30
N ALA A 138 -2.46 -9.33 23.31
CA ALA A 138 -3.48 -8.36 23.72
C ALA A 138 -4.52 -8.20 22.60
N TRP A 139 -5.79 -8.26 22.98
CA TRP A 139 -6.93 -8.06 22.09
C TRP A 139 -7.89 -7.06 22.70
N CYS A 140 -8.42 -6.11 21.92
CA CYS A 140 -9.39 -5.12 22.40
C CYS A 140 -10.77 -5.54 21.91
N PRO A 141 -11.64 -6.08 22.78
CA PRO A 141 -12.98 -6.43 22.38
C PRO A 141 -13.83 -5.18 22.13
N TYR A 142 -14.38 -5.05 20.94
CA TYR A 142 -15.38 -4.02 20.65
C TYR A 142 -16.76 -4.53 21.08
N SER A 143 -17.33 -3.99 22.16
CA SER A 143 -18.76 -4.20 22.45
C SER A 143 -19.60 -3.24 21.61
N SER A 144 -20.43 -3.78 20.71
CA SER A 144 -21.42 -3.02 19.95
C SER A 144 -22.49 -2.37 20.86
N GLY A 145 -22.56 -2.77 22.14
CA GLY A 145 -23.54 -2.29 23.13
C GLY A 145 -22.98 -1.35 24.20
N SER A 146 -21.66 -1.11 24.26
CA SER A 146 -21.08 -0.21 25.24
C SER A 146 -21.41 1.23 24.89
N ALA A 147 -22.52 1.72 25.44
CA ALA A 147 -22.80 3.14 25.54
C ALA A 147 -21.51 3.85 26.01
N LEU A 148 -21.10 4.86 25.26
CA LEU A 148 -20.01 5.81 25.50
C LEU A 148 -20.13 6.59 26.84
N SER A 149 -20.79 6.03 27.85
CA SER A 149 -21.22 6.73 29.06
C SER A 149 -20.26 6.60 30.24
N GLU A 150 -19.32 5.65 30.25
CA GLU A 150 -18.37 5.49 31.38
C GLU A 150 -16.92 5.89 31.06
N PHE A 151 -16.65 6.37 29.85
CA PHE A 151 -15.29 6.72 29.39
C PHE A 151 -14.69 8.01 29.98
N ASN A 152 -15.36 8.68 30.91
CA ASN A 152 -14.97 10.04 31.32
C ASN A 152 -14.44 10.19 32.76
N THR A 153 -14.12 9.12 33.50
CA THR A 153 -13.67 9.31 34.90
C THR A 153 -12.33 8.76 35.33
N ARG A 154 -11.58 8.01 34.52
CA ARG A 154 -10.16 7.69 34.81
C ARG A 154 -9.43 7.50 33.49
N GLY A 155 -8.21 8.04 33.38
CA GLY A 155 -7.40 8.10 32.15
C GLY A 155 -7.59 6.87 31.25
N GLY A 156 -8.05 7.13 30.03
CA GLY A 156 -8.59 6.13 29.12
C GLY A 156 -7.54 5.15 28.62
N ASN A 157 -7.34 4.07 29.34
CA ASN A 157 -6.77 2.85 28.80
C ASN A 157 -7.89 2.08 28.11
N TYR A 158 -7.74 1.82 26.81
CA TYR A 158 -8.56 0.84 26.11
C TYR A 158 -8.49 -0.48 26.89
N GLY A 159 -9.65 -1.03 27.29
CA GLY A 159 -9.71 -2.32 27.97
C GLY A 159 -9.17 -3.38 27.01
N THR A 160 -8.01 -3.95 27.33
CA THR A 160 -7.42 -5.04 26.56
C THR A 160 -7.62 -6.34 27.34
N GLU A 161 -8.15 -7.33 26.63
CA GLU A 161 -8.24 -8.70 27.09
C GLU A 161 -7.03 -9.48 26.59
N THR A 162 -6.64 -10.51 27.32
CA THR A 162 -5.46 -11.32 26.99
C THR A 162 -5.88 -12.65 26.40
N ILE A 163 -5.53 -12.89 25.13
CA ILE A 163 -5.76 -14.18 24.45
C ILE A 163 -4.55 -15.08 24.68
N LEU A 164 -4.79 -16.29 25.19
CA LEU A 164 -3.75 -17.27 25.48
C LEU A 164 -3.49 -18.16 24.27
N LEU A 165 -2.24 -18.18 23.80
CA LEU A 165 -1.80 -18.85 22.58
C LEU A 165 -1.11 -20.21 22.80
N ALA A 166 -0.83 -20.57 24.07
CA ALA A 166 -0.11 -21.80 24.41
C ALA A 166 -0.83 -23.08 23.94
N CYS A 167 -0.08 -24.16 23.68
CA CYS A 167 -0.70 -25.46 23.35
C CYS A 167 -1.44 -26.04 24.58
N GLY A 168 -2.64 -26.59 24.35
CA GLY A 168 -3.48 -27.17 25.40
C GLY A 168 -4.44 -26.20 26.07
N THR A 169 -4.41 -24.92 25.70
CA THR A 169 -5.44 -23.94 26.08
C THR A 169 -6.70 -24.09 25.23
N GLU A 170 -7.81 -23.57 25.75
CA GLU A 170 -9.11 -23.47 25.07
C GLU A 170 -8.98 -22.91 23.63
N PRO A 171 -9.81 -23.36 22.66
CA PRO A 171 -9.82 -22.80 21.31
C PRO A 171 -9.95 -21.28 21.29
N LEU A 172 -9.25 -20.62 20.37
CA LEU A 172 -9.15 -19.16 20.33
C LEU A 172 -10.52 -18.48 20.16
N LEU A 173 -11.38 -19.07 19.33
CA LEU A 173 -12.75 -18.57 19.16
C LEU A 173 -13.60 -18.75 20.41
N SER A 174 -13.40 -19.81 21.19
CA SER A 174 -14.12 -19.99 22.45
C SER A 174 -13.66 -18.98 23.49
N GLN A 175 -12.35 -18.69 23.56
CA GLN A 175 -11.82 -17.59 24.39
C GLN A 175 -12.46 -16.25 24.02
N ARG A 176 -12.53 -15.93 22.71
CA ARG A 176 -13.23 -14.74 22.18
C ARG A 176 -14.68 -14.70 22.61
N HIS A 177 -15.45 -15.76 22.36
CA HIS A 177 -16.88 -15.80 22.69
C HIS A 177 -17.13 -15.64 24.20
N ARG A 178 -16.31 -16.27 25.04
CA ARG A 178 -16.37 -16.12 26.49
C ARG A 178 -16.09 -14.68 26.91
N MET A 179 -15.06 -14.04 26.35
CA MET A 179 -14.75 -12.63 26.64
C MET A 179 -15.88 -11.69 26.22
N LEU A 180 -16.45 -11.89 25.02
CA LEU A 180 -17.58 -11.11 24.54
C LEU A 180 -18.82 -11.31 25.44
N ALA A 181 -19.13 -12.55 25.83
CA ALA A 181 -20.23 -12.84 26.75
C ALA A 181 -20.02 -12.22 28.15
N ASN A 182 -18.78 -12.14 28.63
CA ASN A 182 -18.45 -11.49 29.90
C ASN A 182 -18.67 -9.98 29.84
N LEU A 183 -18.40 -9.34 28.70
CA LEU A 183 -18.66 -7.91 28.51
C LEU A 183 -20.16 -7.59 28.54
N ASP A 184 -20.95 -8.41 27.86
CA ASP A 184 -22.41 -8.25 27.82
C ASP A 184 -23.09 -8.58 29.17
N SER A 185 -22.45 -9.40 30.00
CA SER A 185 -22.95 -9.80 31.32
C SER A 185 -22.47 -8.93 32.48
N THR A 186 -21.63 -7.91 32.22
CA THR A 186 -21.24 -6.93 33.25
C THR A 186 -22.51 -6.28 33.81
N PRO A 187 -22.87 -6.51 35.09
CA PRO A 187 -24.06 -5.89 35.65
C PRO A 187 -23.84 -4.39 35.64
N GLN A 188 -24.68 -3.65 34.92
CA GLN A 188 -24.80 -2.21 35.08
C GLN A 188 -24.96 -1.93 36.57
N SER A 189 -23.87 -1.50 37.21
CA SER A 189 -23.81 -1.24 38.63
C SER A 189 -25.00 -0.38 39.03
N ALA A 190 -25.85 -0.96 39.88
CA ALA A 190 -27.01 -0.40 40.53
C ALA A 190 -27.21 1.10 40.29
N ARG A 191 -28.05 1.45 39.29
CA ARG A 191 -28.75 2.74 39.32
C ARG A 191 -29.55 2.75 40.62
N LYS A 192 -29.04 3.46 41.63
CA LYS A 192 -29.77 3.77 42.86
C LYS A 192 -31.12 4.34 42.45
N THR A 193 -32.16 3.54 42.60
CA THR A 193 -33.56 3.93 42.45
C THR A 193 -33.85 4.93 43.57
N HIS A 194 -33.64 6.21 43.26
CA HIS A 194 -34.16 7.28 44.08
C HIS A 194 -35.68 7.17 44.01
N ARG A 195 -36.30 6.66 45.08
CA ARG A 195 -37.71 6.87 45.38
C ARG A 195 -37.98 8.37 45.28
N ARG A 196 -38.69 8.81 44.25
CA ARG A 196 -39.32 10.13 44.21
C ARG A 196 -40.82 9.94 44.16
N LYS A 197 -41.40 10.37 45.28
CA LYS A 197 -42.79 10.74 45.53
C LYS A 197 -43.50 11.22 44.26
N ASP A 198 -44.68 10.65 44.03
CA ASP A 198 -45.71 11.20 43.17
C ASP A 198 -46.03 12.64 43.57
N SER A 199 -45.86 13.56 42.63
CA SER A 199 -46.79 14.66 42.36
C SER A 199 -46.35 15.49 41.14
N THR A 200 -47.33 15.77 40.27
CA THR A 200 -47.36 16.82 39.24
C THR A 200 -46.80 16.47 37.84
N ASP A 201 -47.61 15.70 37.08
CA ASP A 201 -47.36 15.18 35.72
C ASP A 201 -47.10 16.20 34.60
N LYS A 202 -47.57 17.45 34.70
CA LYS A 202 -47.47 18.41 33.58
C LYS A 202 -46.14 19.16 33.48
N THR A 203 -45.39 19.27 34.58
CA THR A 203 -44.14 20.04 34.62
C THR A 203 -42.91 19.17 34.29
N GLN A 204 -42.99 17.85 34.50
CA GLN A 204 -41.93 16.90 34.18
C GLN A 204 -41.82 16.62 32.66
N GLN A 205 -42.94 16.56 31.94
CA GLN A 205 -42.91 16.38 30.48
C GLN A 205 -42.22 17.53 29.75
N LYS A 206 -42.47 18.79 30.13
CA LYS A 206 -41.75 19.94 29.54
C LYS A 206 -40.25 19.90 29.80
N LYS A 207 -39.83 19.58 31.02
CA LYS A 207 -38.40 19.44 31.37
C LYS A 207 -37.73 18.26 30.63
N ALA A 208 -38.45 17.16 30.42
CA ALA A 208 -37.94 16.02 29.66
C ALA A 208 -37.74 16.37 28.17
N ILE A 209 -38.70 17.08 27.57
CA ILE A 209 -38.61 17.54 26.17
C ILE A 209 -37.47 18.57 25.99
N GLU A 210 -37.34 19.53 26.90
CA GLU A 210 -36.24 20.51 26.87
C GLU A 210 -34.88 19.84 27.01
N SER A 211 -34.75 18.84 27.90
CA SER A 211 -33.51 18.06 28.05
C SER A 211 -33.14 17.24 26.81
N LEU A 212 -34.16 16.75 26.07
CA LEU A 212 -33.97 16.01 24.83
C LEU A 212 -33.45 16.95 23.71
N ILE A 213 -34.03 18.14 23.60
CA ILE A 213 -33.62 19.17 22.64
C ILE A 213 -32.19 19.63 22.93
N GLU A 214 -31.83 19.85 24.20
CA GLU A 214 -30.47 20.17 24.60
C GLU A 214 -29.48 19.05 24.26
N ALA A 215 -29.85 17.79 24.52
CA ALA A 215 -29.02 16.64 24.19
C ALA A 215 -28.78 16.53 22.67
N GLN A 216 -29.80 16.79 21.86
CA GLN A 216 -29.67 16.82 20.40
C GLN A 216 -28.75 17.95 19.93
N ARG A 217 -28.88 19.16 20.49
CA ARG A 217 -27.98 20.29 20.20
C ARG A 217 -26.53 19.98 20.57
N ARG A 218 -26.29 19.38 21.74
CA ARG A 218 -24.95 18.95 22.17
C ARG A 218 -24.37 17.89 21.23
N LYS A 219 -25.18 16.94 20.75
CA LYS A 219 -24.77 15.93 19.77
C LYS A 219 -24.39 16.55 18.43
N LEU A 220 -25.13 17.55 17.98
CA LEU A 220 -24.86 18.27 16.72
C LEU A 220 -23.59 19.13 16.83
N ASN A 221 -23.41 19.86 17.93
CA ASN A 221 -22.18 20.61 18.20
C ASN A 221 -20.95 19.72 18.29
N ARG A 222 -21.05 18.54 18.92
CA ARG A 222 -19.95 17.55 18.95
C ARG A 222 -19.58 17.06 17.55
N LYS A 223 -20.58 16.78 16.70
CA LYS A 223 -20.31 16.40 15.30
C LYS A 223 -19.61 17.51 14.52
N GLN A 224 -20.00 18.77 14.72
CA GLN A 224 -19.34 19.92 14.07
C GLN A 224 -17.90 20.09 14.57
N GLN A 225 -17.66 19.95 15.87
CA GLN A 225 -16.30 20.03 16.44
C GLN A 225 -15.40 18.89 15.93
N ILE A 226 -15.92 17.67 15.79
CA ILE A 226 -15.17 16.54 15.23
C ILE A 226 -14.81 16.82 13.76
N LYS A 227 -15.78 17.28 12.95
CA LYS A 227 -15.51 17.65 11.55
C LYS A 227 -14.45 18.76 11.43
N ALA A 228 -14.54 19.80 12.24
CA ALA A 228 -13.56 20.89 12.23
C ALA A 228 -12.14 20.39 12.57
N LYS A 229 -12.01 19.49 13.56
CA LYS A 229 -10.72 18.86 13.90
C LYS A 229 -10.21 17.95 12.79
N GLU A 230 -11.09 17.20 12.12
CA GLU A 230 -10.71 16.37 10.97
C GLU A 230 -10.21 17.23 9.80
N GLU A 231 -10.87 18.36 9.53
CA GLU A 231 -10.45 19.31 8.51
C GLU A 231 -9.09 19.95 8.85
N GLU A 232 -8.87 20.31 10.12
CA GLU A 232 -7.59 20.85 10.60
C GLU A 232 -6.45 19.82 10.44
N ILE A 233 -6.68 18.56 10.84
CA ILE A 233 -5.69 17.48 10.66
C ILE A 233 -5.40 17.23 9.18
N LYS A 234 -6.43 17.27 8.32
CA LYS A 234 -6.25 17.14 6.86
C LYS A 234 -5.42 18.30 6.31
N ALA A 235 -5.70 19.53 6.73
CA ALA A 235 -4.94 20.71 6.32
C ALA A 235 -3.47 20.62 6.76
N GLN A 236 -3.20 20.17 7.99
CA GLN A 236 -1.83 19.94 8.47
C GLN A 236 -1.10 18.88 7.63
N LYS A 237 -1.75 17.76 7.31
CA LYS A 237 -1.17 16.71 6.45
C LYS A 237 -0.86 17.21 5.05
N LEU A 238 -1.78 17.99 4.45
CA LEU A 238 -1.55 18.61 3.14
C LEU A 238 -0.36 19.56 3.18
N HIS A 239 -0.26 20.41 4.20
CA HIS A 239 0.85 21.32 4.36
C HIS A 239 2.20 20.59 4.49
N VAL A 240 2.26 19.46 5.20
CA VAL A 240 3.49 18.63 5.28
C VAL A 240 3.86 18.06 3.91
N LEU A 241 2.88 17.56 3.14
CA LEU A 241 3.11 17.06 1.79
C LEU A 241 3.60 18.15 0.84
N ASP A 242 3.03 19.35 0.91
CA ASP A 242 3.45 20.49 0.09
C ASP A 242 4.89 20.90 0.42
N GLN A 243 5.25 20.96 1.71
CA GLN A 243 6.62 21.24 2.13
C GLN A 243 7.61 20.18 1.65
N GLU A 244 7.24 18.90 1.69
CA GLU A 244 8.08 17.81 1.20
C GLU A 244 8.27 17.89 -0.31
N TYR A 245 7.20 18.18 -1.05
CA TYR A 245 7.24 18.41 -2.49
C TYR A 245 8.15 19.58 -2.85
N GLU A 246 8.05 20.71 -2.15
CA GLU A 246 8.91 21.88 -2.37
C GLU A 246 10.38 21.56 -2.11
N ARG A 247 10.69 20.84 -1.02
CA ARG A 247 12.06 20.39 -0.72
C ARG A 247 12.61 19.48 -1.80
N MET A 248 11.84 18.49 -2.24
CA MET A 248 12.24 17.57 -3.30
C MET A 248 12.46 18.31 -4.62
N ARG A 249 11.61 19.29 -4.94
CA ARG A 249 11.78 20.15 -6.11
C ARG A 249 13.08 20.96 -6.03
N GLN A 250 13.39 21.56 -4.89
CA GLN A 250 14.64 22.31 -4.70
C GLN A 250 15.87 21.42 -4.84
N LEU A 251 15.85 20.20 -4.29
CA LEU A 251 16.94 19.24 -4.45
C LEU A 251 17.17 18.85 -5.92
N ARG A 252 16.09 18.63 -6.68
CA ARG A 252 16.20 18.34 -8.12
C ARG A 252 16.76 19.51 -8.90
N LEU A 253 16.34 20.75 -8.59
CA LEU A 253 16.91 21.94 -9.21
C LEU A 253 18.40 22.08 -8.91
N ALA A 254 18.81 21.88 -7.66
CA ALA A 254 20.23 21.92 -7.28
C ALA A 254 21.06 20.83 -7.99
N GLN A 255 20.49 19.64 -8.22
CA GLN A 255 21.14 18.60 -9.02
C GLN A 255 21.31 19.01 -10.49
N LEU A 256 20.30 19.65 -11.09
CA LEU A 256 20.37 20.17 -12.45
C LEU A 256 21.42 21.28 -12.58
N ASP A 257 21.46 22.22 -11.63
CA ASP A 257 22.47 23.28 -11.61
C ASP A 257 23.89 22.72 -11.52
N ARG A 258 24.07 21.67 -10.70
CA ARG A 258 25.35 20.96 -10.61
C ARG A 258 25.73 20.31 -11.95
N LEU A 259 24.79 19.65 -12.62
CA LEU A 259 25.05 19.04 -13.93
C LEU A 259 25.40 20.10 -14.99
N LEU A 260 24.69 21.22 -15.02
CA LEU A 260 25.00 22.35 -15.91
C LEU A 260 26.43 22.87 -15.66
N SER A 261 26.83 23.04 -14.40
CA SER A 261 28.18 23.49 -14.07
C SER A 261 29.28 22.51 -14.53
N LEU A 262 29.01 21.20 -14.47
CA LEU A 262 29.93 20.17 -14.96
C LEU A 262 30.04 20.22 -16.49
N LEU A 263 28.92 20.35 -17.20
CA LEU A 263 28.91 20.48 -18.65
C LEU A 263 29.68 21.72 -19.13
N GLU A 264 29.50 22.87 -18.46
CA GLU A 264 30.28 24.06 -18.76
C GLU A 264 31.79 23.86 -18.55
N HIS A 265 32.16 23.11 -17.51
CA HIS A 265 33.56 22.79 -17.24
C HIS A 265 34.15 21.86 -18.31
N GLU A 266 33.41 20.82 -18.69
CA GLU A 266 33.79 19.91 -19.78
C GLU A 266 33.93 20.66 -21.11
N GLU A 267 33.01 21.58 -21.41
CA GLU A 267 33.08 22.41 -22.62
C GLU A 267 34.34 23.30 -22.62
N LYS A 268 34.67 23.91 -21.47
CA LYS A 268 35.91 24.68 -21.31
C LYS A 268 37.15 23.82 -21.54
N ILE A 269 37.21 22.63 -20.94
CA ILE A 269 38.31 21.68 -21.15
C ILE A 269 38.41 21.28 -22.62
N TRP A 270 37.28 20.97 -23.26
CA TRP A 270 37.23 20.61 -24.67
C TRP A 270 37.74 21.74 -25.57
N LYS A 271 37.32 22.99 -25.32
CA LYS A 271 37.83 24.17 -26.04
C LYS A 271 39.34 24.31 -25.90
N ILE A 272 39.89 24.16 -24.70
CA ILE A 272 41.34 24.22 -24.43
C ILE A 272 42.08 23.10 -25.18
N ARG A 273 41.61 21.85 -25.08
CA ARG A 273 42.20 20.70 -25.80
C ARG A 273 42.17 20.91 -27.31
N ARG A 274 41.05 21.39 -27.83
CA ARG A 274 40.88 21.71 -29.25
C ARG A 274 41.82 22.83 -29.69
N SER A 275 41.98 23.90 -28.91
CA SER A 275 42.92 24.98 -29.24
C SER A 275 44.37 24.53 -29.18
N ALA A 276 44.75 23.68 -28.24
CA ALA A 276 46.09 23.11 -28.14
C ALA A 276 46.42 22.25 -29.37
N LEU A 277 45.52 21.34 -29.75
CA LEU A 277 45.68 20.54 -30.98
C LEU A 277 45.77 21.41 -32.25
N LEU A 278 44.96 22.47 -32.33
CA LEU A 278 45.01 23.39 -33.46
C LEU A 278 46.31 24.22 -33.50
N GLN A 279 46.90 24.55 -32.34
CA GLN A 279 48.21 25.19 -32.26
C GLN A 279 49.34 24.21 -32.59
N ASP A 280 49.26 22.95 -32.17
CA ASP A 280 50.22 21.89 -32.54
C ASP A 280 50.20 21.57 -34.04
N THR A 281 49.05 21.76 -34.71
CA THR A 281 48.98 21.67 -36.18
C THR A 281 49.47 22.91 -36.92
N ARG A 282 49.89 23.98 -36.23
CA ARG A 282 50.76 25.00 -36.85
C ARG A 282 52.19 24.47 -36.86
N VAL A 283 52.39 23.39 -37.59
CA VAL A 283 53.73 23.00 -38.03
C VAL A 283 54.27 24.16 -38.86
N SER A 284 55.29 24.83 -38.35
CA SER A 284 56.13 25.69 -39.18
C SER A 284 56.74 24.79 -40.25
N PHE A 285 56.15 24.78 -41.45
CA PHE A 285 56.74 24.09 -42.59
C PHE A 285 58.16 24.66 -42.78
N SER A 286 59.15 23.81 -42.53
CA SER A 286 60.53 24.10 -42.93
C SER A 286 60.53 24.26 -44.44
N MET A 287 61.21 25.28 -44.95
CA MET A 287 61.38 25.51 -46.40
C MET A 287 61.83 24.24 -47.14
N ASP A 288 62.55 23.35 -46.46
CA ASP A 288 63.05 22.09 -47.01
C ASP A 288 61.94 21.05 -47.28
N ASP A 289 60.90 20.99 -46.44
CA ASP A 289 59.79 20.04 -46.63
C ASP A 289 58.90 20.45 -47.82
N THR A 290 58.76 21.75 -48.06
CA THR A 290 58.12 22.27 -49.28
C THR A 290 58.93 21.95 -50.54
N ALA A 291 60.25 21.93 -50.46
CA ALA A 291 61.09 21.53 -51.60
C ALA A 291 60.99 20.03 -51.87
N VAL A 292 60.99 19.19 -50.83
CA VAL A 292 60.82 17.73 -50.97
C VAL A 292 59.43 17.38 -51.52
N LEU A 293 58.36 18.03 -51.05
CA LEU A 293 57.01 17.86 -51.61
C LEU A 293 56.91 18.34 -53.06
N ALA A 294 57.57 19.45 -53.42
CA ALA A 294 57.64 19.92 -54.81
C ALA A 294 58.41 18.94 -55.71
N ILE A 295 59.53 18.38 -55.23
CA ILE A 295 60.32 17.38 -55.95
C ILE A 295 59.52 16.08 -56.09
N LEU A 296 58.83 15.61 -55.06
CA LEU A 296 57.93 14.44 -55.13
C LEU A 296 56.74 14.68 -56.06
N ALA A 297 56.17 15.88 -56.09
CA ALA A 297 55.11 16.24 -57.02
C ALA A 297 55.61 16.28 -58.49
N LEU A 298 56.85 16.74 -58.72
CA LEU A 298 57.48 16.78 -60.04
C LEU A 298 57.98 15.39 -60.51
N THR A 299 58.42 14.53 -59.59
CA THR A 299 58.99 13.20 -59.89
C THR A 299 57.96 12.08 -59.84
N SER A 300 56.77 12.33 -59.28
CA SER A 300 55.70 11.34 -59.24
C SER A 300 55.16 11.05 -60.66
N PRO A 301 55.14 9.78 -61.11
CA PRO A 301 54.65 9.42 -62.45
C PRO A 301 53.14 9.66 -62.64
N LEU A 302 52.44 10.20 -61.63
CA LEU A 302 51.04 10.60 -61.73
C LEU A 302 50.83 11.77 -62.70
N TRP A 303 51.82 12.65 -62.91
CA TRP A 303 51.69 13.69 -63.95
C TRP A 303 51.67 13.09 -65.36
N LEU A 304 52.37 11.96 -65.59
CA LEU A 304 52.29 11.21 -66.85
C LEU A 304 50.89 10.62 -67.03
N LEU A 305 50.28 10.10 -65.95
CA LEU A 305 48.90 9.60 -65.99
C LEU A 305 47.91 10.74 -66.31
N CYS A 306 48.07 11.92 -65.70
CA CYS A 306 47.26 13.10 -66.00
C CYS A 306 47.47 13.62 -67.43
N LEU A 307 48.70 13.60 -67.95
CA LEU A 307 48.96 13.93 -69.35
C LEU A 307 48.32 12.91 -70.29
N LEU A 308 48.39 11.62 -69.98
CA LEU A 308 47.80 10.55 -70.78
C LEU A 308 46.27 10.65 -70.81
N ILE A 309 45.64 10.95 -69.67
CA ILE A 309 44.21 11.27 -69.59
C ILE A 309 43.88 12.53 -70.40
N ARG A 310 44.71 13.58 -70.32
CA ARG A 310 44.50 14.83 -71.06
C ARG A 310 44.67 14.64 -72.57
N THR A 311 45.63 13.83 -73.02
CA THR A 311 45.79 13.48 -74.43
C THR A 311 44.63 12.65 -74.94
N LEU A 312 44.19 11.64 -74.18
CA LEU A 312 43.02 10.83 -74.52
C LEU A 312 41.76 11.71 -74.62
N TYR A 313 41.57 12.61 -73.66
CA TYR A 313 40.45 13.56 -73.68
C TYR A 313 40.52 14.52 -74.87
N GLY A 314 41.71 15.02 -75.22
CA GLY A 314 41.93 15.85 -76.40
C GLY A 314 41.61 15.12 -77.71
N THR A 315 42.07 13.88 -77.86
CA THR A 315 41.76 13.05 -79.03
C THR A 315 40.28 12.69 -79.12
N CYS A 316 39.64 12.35 -78.00
CA CYS A 316 38.20 12.08 -77.95
C CYS A 316 37.38 13.35 -78.26
N LYS A 317 37.81 14.52 -77.79
CA LYS A 317 37.17 15.81 -78.10
C LYS A 317 37.38 16.21 -79.57
N ALA A 318 38.53 15.93 -80.16
CA ALA A 318 38.80 16.15 -81.58
C ALA A 318 37.97 15.21 -82.47
N LEU A 319 37.83 13.93 -82.09
CA LEU A 319 36.96 12.96 -82.77
C LEU A 319 35.47 13.34 -82.65
N ALA A 320 35.03 13.78 -81.47
CA ALA A 320 33.67 14.28 -81.27
C ALA A 320 33.41 15.62 -81.98
N GLY A 321 34.45 16.45 -82.18
CA GLY A 321 34.41 17.68 -82.96
C GLY A 321 34.42 17.44 -84.47
N ALA A 322 35.11 16.40 -84.96
CA ALA A 322 35.16 16.03 -86.38
C ALA A 322 33.85 15.41 -86.90
N THR A 323 32.99 14.89 -86.02
CA THR A 323 31.60 14.49 -86.34
C THR A 323 30.60 15.65 -86.36
N ARG A 324 31.04 16.88 -86.06
CA ARG A 324 30.32 18.11 -86.37
C ARG A 324 31.11 18.90 -87.42
N GLY A 325 31.15 18.34 -88.63
CA GLY A 325 31.46 19.12 -89.82
C GLY A 325 30.41 20.22 -90.02
N PRO A 326 30.83 21.42 -90.45
CA PRO A 326 29.93 22.50 -90.84
C PRO A 326 29.17 22.09 -92.10
N HIS A 327 28.10 22.82 -92.40
CA HIS A 327 27.62 22.97 -93.77
C HIS A 327 28.76 23.20 -94.76
#